data_AF-A0A821MTB7-F1
#
_entry.id   AF-A0A821MTB7-F1
#
_cell.length_a   1.000
_cell.length_b   1.000
_cell.length_c   1.000
_cell.angle_alpha   90.00
_cell.angle_beta   90.00
_cell.angle_gamma   90.00
#
_symmetry.space_group_name_H-M   'P 1'
#
loop_
_entity.id
_entity.type
_entity.pdbx_description
1 polymer ?
#
loop_
_entity_poly.entity_id
_entity_poly.type
_entity_poly.pdbx_seq_one_letter_code
_entity_poly.pdbx_strand_id
1 'polypeptide(L)'
;MALSRRGRDALAYVGCETTIVNNGIAMRARMIHELNCTKHPIPYGTRVDHFVMEPNYLHIWPRHQFMLIALPNQDKSFTTTLFSPISIFRKLKTADDVMNFFRQYFPDAVSFIGANEIVETFFSSKPQPLISTKCEPHATHNGDMLLMGDAAHSMAPFYAQGMNSAFEDCLVLFDKLKENNFDFPKAFSAYK
;
A
#
# COMPACT_ATOMS: atom_id res chain seq x y z
N MET A 1 2.61 1.94 1.85
CA MET A 1 1.66 1.78 0.73
C MET A 1 2.50 1.44 -0.47
N ALA A 2 2.14 0.41 -1.21
CA ALA A 2 2.88 0.03 -2.38
C ALA A 2 2.02 0.45 -3.59
N LEU A 3 2.63 1.16 -4.54
CA LEU A 3 1.92 2.04 -5.46
C LEU A 3 2.09 1.52 -6.89
N SER A 4 1.01 1.05 -7.51
CA SER A 4 1.04 0.58 -8.91
C SER A 4 1.14 1.76 -9.89
N ARG A 5 1.39 1.48 -11.17
CA ARG A 5 1.37 2.49 -12.24
C ARG A 5 0.07 3.30 -12.27
N ARG A 6 -1.08 2.64 -12.09
CA ARG A 6 -2.39 3.32 -12.05
C ARG A 6 -2.52 4.26 -10.84
N GLY A 7 -1.98 3.85 -9.69
CA GLY A 7 -1.96 4.69 -8.49
C GLY A 7 -1.06 5.91 -8.63
N ARG A 8 0.09 5.77 -9.29
CA ARG A 8 0.98 6.90 -9.60
C ARG A 8 0.37 7.89 -10.59
N ASP A 9 -0.26 7.40 -11.66
CA ASP A 9 -0.91 8.28 -12.65
C ASP A 9 -2.06 9.10 -12.02
N ALA A 10 -2.81 8.50 -11.08
CA ALA A 10 -3.82 9.21 -10.30
C ALA A 10 -3.22 10.28 -9.37
N LEU A 11 -2.09 9.99 -8.71
CA LEU A 11 -1.38 10.98 -7.88
C LEU A 11 -0.73 12.09 -8.71
N ALA A 12 -0.23 11.77 -9.90
CA ALA A 12 0.35 12.74 -10.83
C ALA A 12 -0.72 13.72 -11.33
N TYR A 13 -1.92 13.22 -11.66
CA TYR A 13 -3.06 14.03 -12.06
C TYR A 13 -3.43 15.10 -11.01
N VAL A 14 -3.23 14.80 -9.73
CA VAL A 14 -3.51 15.74 -8.62
C VAL A 14 -2.24 16.44 -8.07
N GLY A 15 -1.08 16.25 -8.69
CA GLY A 15 0.17 16.93 -8.31
C GLY A 15 0.87 16.41 -7.04
N CYS A 16 0.49 15.23 -6.54
CA CYS A 16 0.97 14.69 -5.25
C CYS A 16 2.02 13.57 -5.37
N GLU A 17 2.38 13.15 -6.58
CA GLU A 17 3.24 11.97 -6.82
C GLU A 17 4.61 12.08 -6.15
N THR A 18 5.34 13.19 -6.38
CA THR A 18 6.72 13.37 -5.94
C THR A 18 6.86 13.30 -4.41
N THR A 19 5.91 13.88 -3.69
CA THR A 19 5.87 13.90 -2.22
C THR A 19 5.75 12.49 -1.65
N ILE A 20 4.95 11.63 -2.28
CA ILE A 20 4.66 10.28 -1.81
C ILE A 20 5.83 9.32 -2.15
N VAL A 21 6.42 9.43 -3.35
CA VAL A 21 7.47 8.51 -3.82
C VAL A 21 8.79 8.70 -3.08
N ASN A 22 9.16 9.92 -2.70
CA ASN A 22 10.43 10.22 -2.02
C ASN A 22 10.60 9.56 -0.64
N ASN A 23 9.53 8.96 -0.09
CA ASN A 23 9.56 8.26 1.20
C ASN A 23 9.64 6.73 1.05
N GLY A 24 9.84 6.19 -0.16
CA GLY A 24 9.92 4.75 -0.44
C GLY A 24 11.37 4.22 -0.57
N ILE A 25 11.56 2.91 -0.40
CA ILE A 25 12.86 2.20 -0.55
C ILE A 25 12.90 1.45 -1.88
N ALA A 26 14.04 1.45 -2.57
CA ALA A 26 14.30 0.64 -3.75
C ALA A 26 14.81 -0.78 -3.41
N MET A 27 14.76 -1.67 -4.39
CA MET A 27 15.07 -3.09 -4.28
C MET A 27 15.98 -3.50 -5.47
N ARG A 28 16.89 -4.49 -5.36
CA ARG A 28 18.11 -4.67 -6.21
C ARG A 28 18.50 -6.11 -6.66
N ALA A 29 17.89 -7.20 -6.17
CA ALA A 29 18.06 -8.57 -6.72
C ALA A 29 16.72 -9.36 -6.67
N ARG A 30 16.57 -10.52 -7.37
CA ARG A 30 15.46 -11.50 -7.18
C ARG A 30 16.02 -12.79 -6.61
N MET A 31 15.22 -13.58 -5.91
CA MET A 31 15.57 -14.84 -5.27
C MET A 31 14.57 -15.81 -5.87
N ILE A 32 15.10 -16.75 -6.62
CA ILE A 32 14.30 -17.80 -7.21
C ILE A 32 14.16 -18.89 -6.17
N HIS A 33 12.92 -19.33 -5.94
CA HIS A 33 12.62 -20.49 -5.11
C HIS A 33 12.37 -21.67 -6.06
N GLU A 34 13.23 -22.67 -6.00
CA GLU A 34 13.01 -23.90 -6.74
C GLU A 34 12.06 -24.84 -6.00
N LEU A 35 11.50 -25.82 -6.71
CA LEU A 35 10.60 -26.84 -6.13
C LEU A 35 11.26 -27.69 -5.04
N ASN A 36 12.59 -27.71 -4.99
CA ASN A 36 13.39 -28.36 -3.96
C ASN A 36 13.66 -27.46 -2.73
N CYS A 37 12.96 -26.32 -2.62
CA CYS A 37 13.12 -25.31 -1.57
C CYS A 37 14.49 -24.61 -1.53
N THR A 38 15.38 -24.84 -2.51
CA THR A 38 16.60 -24.06 -2.65
C THR A 38 16.30 -22.67 -3.19
N LYS A 39 17.14 -21.71 -2.79
CA LYS A 39 16.99 -20.32 -3.17
C LYS A 39 18.29 -19.78 -3.71
N HIS A 40 18.24 -19.09 -4.84
CA HIS A 40 19.41 -18.43 -5.40
C HIS A 40 19.08 -17.00 -5.86
N PRO A 41 19.95 -16.02 -5.59
CA PRO A 41 19.76 -14.68 -6.06
C PRO A 41 20.09 -14.64 -7.55
N ILE A 42 19.19 -14.10 -8.36
CA ILE A 42 19.49 -13.60 -9.70
C ILE A 42 19.61 -12.08 -9.55
N PRO A 43 20.83 -11.52 -9.57
CA PRO A 43 21.03 -10.09 -9.66
C PRO A 43 20.36 -9.58 -10.92
N TYR A 44 19.75 -8.40 -10.86
CA TYR A 44 19.26 -7.79 -12.08
C TYR A 44 20.44 -7.34 -12.92
N GLY A 45 20.28 -7.46 -14.25
CA GLY A 45 21.27 -6.94 -15.19
C GLY A 45 21.66 -5.53 -14.77
N THR A 46 22.95 -5.24 -14.76
CA THR A 46 23.59 -3.97 -14.38
C THR A 46 23.20 -2.79 -15.30
N ARG A 47 22.08 -2.89 -16.02
CA ARG A 47 21.60 -1.92 -16.99
C ARG A 47 20.35 -1.23 -16.46
N VAL A 48 20.28 0.08 -16.69
CA VAL A 48 19.23 1.03 -16.29
C VAL A 48 17.84 0.65 -16.86
N ASP A 49 17.79 -0.31 -17.78
CA ASP A 49 16.59 -0.69 -18.51
C ASP A 49 15.72 -1.79 -17.83
N HIS A 50 16.21 -2.50 -16.81
CA HIS A 50 15.57 -3.73 -16.32
C HIS A 50 14.90 -3.62 -14.93
N PHE A 51 13.75 -4.28 -14.75
CA PHE A 51 13.05 -4.37 -13.46
C PHE A 51 13.67 -5.39 -12.53
N VAL A 52 13.46 -5.13 -11.25
CA VAL A 52 13.78 -6.03 -10.15
C VAL A 52 12.85 -7.26 -10.20
N MET A 53 11.71 -7.28 -9.56
CA MET A 53 10.82 -8.42 -9.70
C MET A 53 9.97 -8.26 -10.97
N GLU A 54 9.17 -9.26 -11.36
CA GLU A 54 8.26 -9.09 -12.49
C GLU A 54 7.30 -7.92 -12.21
N PRO A 55 7.27 -6.86 -13.04
CA PRO A 55 6.56 -5.62 -12.76
C PRO A 55 5.03 -5.72 -12.91
N ASN A 56 4.52 -6.84 -13.42
CA ASN A 56 3.08 -7.03 -13.61
C ASN A 56 2.41 -7.82 -12.48
N TYR A 57 3.10 -8.04 -11.35
CA TYR A 57 2.57 -8.76 -10.19
C TYR A 57 2.66 -7.93 -8.91
N LEU A 58 1.70 -8.21 -8.03
CA LEU A 58 1.77 -7.85 -6.62
C LEU A 58 2.62 -8.90 -5.90
N HIS A 59 3.76 -8.49 -5.37
CA HIS A 59 4.64 -9.39 -4.62
C HIS A 59 4.23 -9.41 -3.16
N ILE A 60 4.00 -10.61 -2.61
CA ILE A 60 3.51 -10.80 -1.25
C ILE A 60 4.38 -11.85 -0.54
N TRP A 61 4.88 -11.52 0.64
CA TRP A 61 5.50 -12.45 1.58
C TRP A 61 4.58 -12.63 2.79
N PRO A 62 3.60 -13.54 2.72
CA PRO A 62 2.70 -13.78 3.83
C PRO A 62 3.44 -14.56 4.92
N ARG A 63 3.34 -14.09 6.17
CA ARG A 63 3.65 -14.88 7.37
C ARG A 63 2.40 -14.93 8.24
N HIS A 64 2.44 -15.70 9.31
CA HIS A 64 1.25 -15.92 10.12
C HIS A 64 0.67 -14.62 10.72
N GLN A 65 1.51 -13.77 11.33
CA GLN A 65 1.04 -12.57 12.03
C GLN A 65 1.41 -11.27 11.32
N PHE A 66 2.24 -11.33 10.28
CA PHE A 66 2.78 -10.15 9.60
C PHE A 66 3.04 -10.48 8.14
N MET A 67 3.13 -9.45 7.31
CA MET A 67 3.23 -9.59 5.86
C MET A 67 4.07 -8.47 5.29
N LEU A 68 4.94 -8.78 4.34
CA LEU A 68 5.60 -7.79 3.50
C LEU A 68 4.93 -7.82 2.13
N ILE A 69 4.67 -6.65 1.54
CA ILE A 69 4.26 -6.54 0.14
C ILE A 69 5.22 -5.63 -0.61
N ALA A 70 5.30 -5.80 -1.94
CA ALA A 70 6.02 -4.89 -2.82
C ALA A 70 5.23 -4.64 -4.10
N LEU A 71 5.11 -3.36 -4.49
CA LEU A 71 4.52 -2.95 -5.78
C LEU A 71 5.57 -2.21 -6.63
N PRO A 72 5.56 -2.44 -7.95
CA PRO A 72 6.52 -1.86 -8.87
C PRO A 72 6.26 -0.38 -9.16
N ASN A 73 7.35 0.38 -9.26
CA ASN A 73 7.38 1.78 -9.62
C ASN A 73 7.83 1.98 -11.08
N GLN A 74 7.54 3.15 -11.67
CA GLN A 74 7.92 3.45 -13.07
C GLN A 74 9.44 3.56 -13.28
N ASP A 75 10.17 3.96 -12.24
CA ASP A 75 11.63 4.03 -12.20
C ASP A 75 12.29 2.64 -11.98
N LYS A 76 11.49 1.58 -12.03
CA LYS A 76 11.89 0.17 -11.91
C LYS A 76 12.27 -0.26 -10.49
N SER A 77 12.10 0.62 -9.51
CA SER A 77 12.14 0.27 -8.09
C SER A 77 10.83 -0.40 -7.65
N PHE A 78 10.77 -0.84 -6.39
CA PHE A 78 9.57 -1.41 -5.79
C PHE A 78 9.32 -0.78 -4.43
N THR A 79 8.15 -0.21 -4.21
CA THR A 79 7.78 0.27 -2.87
C THR A 79 7.36 -0.91 -2.02
N THR A 80 8.03 -1.10 -0.88
CA THR A 80 7.73 -2.16 0.07
C THR A 80 6.86 -1.66 1.23
N THR A 81 6.04 -2.53 1.81
CA THR A 81 5.25 -2.20 3.01
C THR A 81 5.16 -3.41 3.92
N LEU A 82 5.59 -3.25 5.17
CA LEU A 82 5.51 -4.27 6.21
C LEU A 82 4.28 -4.01 7.09
N PHE A 83 3.36 -4.97 7.09
CA PHE A 83 2.23 -5.02 8.01
C PHE A 83 2.57 -5.95 9.17
N SER A 84 2.55 -5.43 10.40
CA SER A 84 2.86 -6.21 11.59
C SER A 84 2.18 -5.63 12.82
N PRO A 85 1.78 -6.45 13.81
CA PRO A 85 1.33 -5.97 15.10
C PRO A 85 2.33 -5.01 15.75
N ILE A 86 1.82 -3.95 16.39
CA ILE A 86 2.64 -2.98 17.12
C ILE A 86 3.54 -3.66 18.16
N SER A 87 3.09 -4.78 18.75
CA SER A 87 3.86 -5.57 19.71
C SER A 87 5.15 -6.16 19.12
N ILE A 88 5.17 -6.50 17.82
CA ILE A 88 6.37 -6.96 17.13
C ILE A 88 7.29 -5.78 16.85
N PHE A 89 6.76 -4.67 16.32
CA PHE A 89 7.55 -3.45 16.09
C PHE A 89 8.24 -2.95 17.37
N ARG A 90 7.58 -3.01 18.52
CA ARG A 90 8.16 -2.62 19.82
C ARG A 90 9.35 -3.47 20.27
N LYS A 91 9.51 -4.69 19.74
CA LYS A 91 10.64 -5.57 20.03
C LYS A 91 11.86 -5.27 19.15
N LEU A 92 11.67 -4.65 18.00
CA LEU A 92 12.74 -4.34 17.03
C LEU A 92 13.34 -2.96 17.35
N LYS A 93 14.32 -2.91 18.26
CA LYS A 93 14.86 -1.64 18.79
C LYS A 93 16.22 -1.27 18.21
N THR A 94 16.96 -2.26 17.73
CA THR A 94 18.32 -2.10 17.21
C THR A 94 18.41 -2.56 15.76
N ALA A 95 19.46 -2.14 15.06
CA ALA A 95 19.77 -2.62 13.71
C ALA A 95 19.87 -4.16 13.65
N ASP A 96 20.46 -4.77 14.69
CA ASP A 96 20.57 -6.23 14.77
C ASP A 96 19.22 -6.91 14.98
N ASP A 97 18.34 -6.36 15.82
CA ASP A 97 16.98 -6.90 15.98
C ASP A 97 16.23 -6.91 14.64
N VAL A 98 16.27 -5.78 13.93
CA VAL A 98 15.63 -5.62 12.61
C VAL A 98 16.22 -6.62 11.62
N MET A 99 17.54 -6.70 11.51
CA MET A 99 18.19 -7.58 10.55
C MET A 99 18.01 -9.06 10.89
N ASN A 100 17.99 -9.44 12.15
CA ASN A 100 17.68 -10.81 12.57
C ASN A 100 16.24 -11.18 12.22
N PHE A 101 15.29 -10.28 12.46
CA PHE A 101 13.89 -10.45 12.05
C PHE A 101 13.75 -10.62 10.53
N PHE A 102 14.37 -9.73 9.75
CA PHE A 102 14.30 -9.80 8.29
C PHE A 102 15.03 -11.03 7.72
N ARG A 103 16.19 -11.42 8.25
CA ARG A 103 16.89 -12.64 7.81
C ARG A 103 16.11 -13.91 8.15
N GLN A 104 15.47 -13.95 9.31
CA GLN A 104 14.67 -15.09 9.73
C GLN A 104 13.42 -15.25 8.86
N TYR A 105 12.67 -14.17 8.67
CA TYR A 105 11.35 -14.24 8.07
C TYR A 105 11.31 -13.85 6.60
N PHE A 106 12.21 -12.99 6.12
CA PHE A 106 12.22 -12.47 4.75
C PHE A 106 13.62 -12.53 4.12
N PRO A 107 14.31 -13.70 4.16
CA PRO A 107 15.71 -13.80 3.74
C PRO A 107 15.91 -13.38 2.28
N ASP A 108 14.91 -13.61 1.43
CA ASP A 108 14.92 -13.18 0.04
C ASP A 108 14.74 -11.67 -0.12
N ALA A 109 13.78 -11.08 0.61
CA ALA A 109 13.61 -9.63 0.59
C ALA A 109 14.87 -8.89 1.08
N VAL A 110 15.64 -9.46 2.02
CA VAL A 110 16.94 -8.92 2.45
C VAL A 110 17.91 -8.82 1.28
N SER A 111 18.03 -9.89 0.49
CA SER A 111 18.88 -9.90 -0.71
C SER A 111 18.46 -8.84 -1.72
N PHE A 112 17.18 -8.46 -1.70
CA PHE A 112 16.67 -7.51 -2.67
C PHE A 112 16.83 -6.09 -2.18
N ILE A 113 16.33 -5.77 -0.99
CA ILE A 113 16.27 -4.39 -0.49
C ILE A 113 17.67 -3.89 -0.11
N GLY A 114 18.50 -4.78 0.45
CA GLY A 114 19.79 -4.41 1.04
C GLY A 114 19.67 -4.20 2.55
N ALA A 115 20.67 -4.68 3.29
CA ALA A 115 20.65 -4.65 4.75
C ALA A 115 20.65 -3.20 5.30
N ASN A 116 21.46 -2.33 4.69
CA ASN A 116 21.57 -0.93 5.11
C ASN A 116 20.24 -0.20 4.87
N GLU A 117 19.69 -0.30 3.66
CA GLU A 117 18.41 0.30 3.30
C GLU A 117 17.24 -0.16 4.19
N ILE A 118 17.19 -1.45 4.56
CA ILE A 118 16.19 -1.98 5.51
C ILE A 118 16.32 -1.26 6.85
N VAL A 119 17.52 -1.21 7.43
CA VAL A 119 17.75 -0.62 8.75
C VAL A 119 17.47 0.88 8.74
N GLU A 120 18.05 1.59 7.78
CA GLU A 120 17.87 3.04 7.63
C GLU A 120 16.40 3.41 7.52
N THR A 121 15.64 2.69 6.70
CA THR A 121 14.23 3.02 6.51
C THR A 121 13.34 2.58 7.66
N PHE A 122 13.66 1.43 8.28
CA PHE A 122 12.92 0.99 9.45
C PHE A 122 12.98 2.02 10.58
N PHE A 123 14.12 2.71 10.75
CA PHE A 123 14.30 3.73 11.78
C PHE A 123 14.00 5.17 11.31
N SER A 124 13.92 5.43 10.00
CA SER A 124 13.57 6.76 9.48
C SER A 124 12.10 7.13 9.74
N SER A 125 11.23 6.14 9.96
CA SER A 125 9.79 6.36 10.17
C SER A 125 9.23 5.50 11.30
N LYS A 126 8.12 5.96 11.88
CA LYS A 126 7.38 5.18 12.90
C LYS A 126 6.31 4.32 12.23
N PRO A 127 6.06 3.10 12.74
CA PRO A 127 4.93 2.29 12.30
C PRO A 127 3.61 3.07 12.44
N GLN A 128 2.81 3.09 11.38
CA GLN A 128 1.53 3.79 11.37
C GLN A 128 0.41 2.85 11.81
N PRO A 129 -0.46 3.25 12.76
CA PRO A 129 -1.62 2.47 13.11
C PRO A 129 -2.60 2.40 11.94
N LEU A 130 -3.21 1.24 11.75
CA LEU A 130 -4.27 1.05 10.76
C LEU A 130 -5.60 1.07 11.50
N ILE A 131 -6.52 1.91 11.04
CA ILE A 131 -7.86 2.07 11.59
C ILE A 131 -8.86 1.54 10.56
N SER A 132 -9.97 0.99 11.05
CA SER A 132 -11.14 0.74 10.23
C SER A 132 -12.36 1.37 10.90
N THR A 133 -13.10 2.15 10.13
CA THR A 133 -14.32 2.82 10.53
C THR A 133 -15.46 2.37 9.64
N LYS A 134 -16.65 2.29 10.23
CA LYS A 134 -17.91 2.13 9.51
C LYS A 134 -18.88 3.12 10.12
N CYS A 135 -19.61 3.85 9.30
CA CYS A 135 -20.67 4.73 9.77
C CYS A 135 -21.94 4.50 8.95
N GLU A 136 -23.08 4.72 9.58
CA GLU A 136 -24.39 4.75 8.93
C GLU A 136 -25.32 5.59 9.83
N PRO A 137 -26.16 6.48 9.27
CA PRO A 137 -26.22 6.88 7.86
C PRO A 137 -25.00 7.71 7.42
N HIS A 138 -24.72 7.75 6.12
CA HIS A 138 -23.63 8.55 5.54
C HIS A 138 -24.01 10.04 5.38
N ALA A 139 -25.31 10.36 5.37
CA ALA A 139 -25.82 11.72 5.23
C ALA A 139 -26.54 12.20 6.49
N THR A 140 -26.55 13.52 6.71
CA THR A 140 -27.36 14.15 7.75
C THR A 140 -28.85 14.05 7.43
N HIS A 141 -29.69 14.08 8.46
CA HIS A 141 -31.15 13.93 8.29
C HIS A 141 -31.79 15.01 7.39
N ASN A 142 -31.24 16.22 7.42
CA ASN A 142 -31.65 17.36 6.59
C ASN A 142 -30.98 17.38 5.20
N GLY A 143 -30.07 16.44 4.90
CA GLY A 143 -29.44 16.29 3.60
C GLY A 143 -28.49 17.44 3.21
N ASP A 144 -27.90 18.12 4.18
CA ASP A 144 -26.94 19.22 3.96
C ASP A 144 -25.47 18.76 3.98
N MET A 145 -25.19 17.56 4.49
CA MET A 145 -23.85 16.98 4.53
C MET A 145 -23.88 15.50 4.17
N LEU A 146 -22.79 15.04 3.53
CA LEU A 146 -22.56 13.66 3.16
C LEU A 146 -21.11 13.27 3.45
N LEU A 147 -20.90 12.09 4.02
CA LEU A 147 -19.60 11.46 4.19
C LEU A 147 -19.31 10.48 3.05
N MET A 148 -18.07 10.48 2.58
CA MET A 148 -17.58 9.61 1.50
C MET A 148 -16.12 9.19 1.76
N GLY A 149 -15.69 8.10 1.14
CA GLY A 149 -14.34 7.55 1.30
C GLY A 149 -14.01 7.21 2.75
N ASP A 150 -12.75 7.42 3.16
CA ASP A 150 -12.29 7.06 4.52
C ASP A 150 -13.07 7.74 5.66
N ALA A 151 -13.73 8.89 5.39
CA ALA A 151 -14.58 9.56 6.38
C ALA A 151 -15.85 8.75 6.69
N ALA A 152 -16.36 7.99 5.72
CA ALA A 152 -17.50 7.08 5.87
C ALA A 152 -17.05 5.65 6.21
N HIS A 153 -16.01 5.15 5.53
CA HIS A 153 -15.67 3.73 5.52
C HIS A 153 -14.17 3.43 5.38
N SER A 154 -13.33 3.90 6.30
CA SER A 154 -11.92 3.50 6.31
C SER A 154 -11.77 1.98 6.52
N MET A 155 -10.91 1.37 5.71
CA MET A 155 -10.73 -0.09 5.69
C MET A 155 -9.26 -0.46 5.84
N ALA A 156 -9.01 -1.61 6.46
CA ALA A 156 -7.67 -2.15 6.52
C ALA A 156 -7.13 -2.39 5.09
N PRO A 157 -5.85 -2.08 4.83
CA PRO A 157 -5.28 -2.02 3.48
C PRO A 157 -5.09 -3.39 2.81
N PHE A 158 -5.56 -4.48 3.42
CA PHE A 158 -5.37 -5.85 2.91
C PHE A 158 -6.02 -6.09 1.56
N TYR A 159 -7.17 -5.45 1.29
CA TYR A 159 -7.81 -5.51 -0.03
C TYR A 159 -7.31 -4.40 -0.98
N ALA A 160 -6.56 -3.42 -0.46
CA ALA A 160 -6.09 -2.25 -1.21
C ALA A 160 -7.19 -1.53 -2.02
N GLN A 161 -8.44 -1.55 -1.54
CA GLN A 161 -9.59 -1.00 -2.25
C GLN A 161 -10.10 0.34 -1.73
N GLY A 162 -9.61 0.87 -0.59
CA GLY A 162 -10.17 2.09 0.01
C GLY A 162 -10.30 3.27 -0.98
N MET A 163 -9.24 3.54 -1.74
CA MET A 163 -9.26 4.56 -2.79
C MET A 163 -10.23 4.22 -3.94
N ASN A 164 -10.29 2.96 -4.38
CA ASN A 164 -11.19 2.56 -5.47
C ASN A 164 -12.66 2.67 -5.02
N SER A 165 -12.96 2.25 -3.79
CA SER A 165 -14.29 2.42 -3.19
C SER A 165 -14.65 3.90 -3.05
N ALA A 166 -13.73 4.76 -2.61
CA ALA A 166 -13.96 6.20 -2.57
C ALA A 166 -14.20 6.83 -3.96
N PHE A 167 -13.61 6.28 -5.02
CA PHE A 167 -13.92 6.72 -6.39
C PHE A 167 -15.27 6.19 -6.88
N GLU A 168 -15.64 4.96 -6.48
CA GLU A 168 -16.96 4.41 -6.75
C GLU A 168 -18.06 5.19 -6.04
N ASP A 169 -17.83 5.63 -4.80
CA ASP A 169 -18.71 6.56 -4.07
C ASP A 169 -19.04 7.81 -4.91
N CYS A 170 -18.03 8.43 -5.54
CA CYS A 170 -18.22 9.60 -6.38
C CYS A 170 -19.11 9.31 -7.60
N LEU A 171 -18.94 8.13 -8.22
CA LEU A 171 -19.77 7.73 -9.36
C LEU A 171 -21.22 7.49 -8.93
N VAL A 172 -21.41 6.73 -7.86
CA VAL A 172 -22.74 6.42 -7.32
C VAL A 172 -23.46 7.71 -6.89
N LEU A 173 -22.76 8.62 -6.21
CA LEU A 173 -23.32 9.92 -5.83
C LEU A 173 -23.76 10.73 -7.06
N PHE A 174 -22.92 10.78 -8.09
CA PHE A 174 -23.22 11.52 -9.30
C PHE A 174 -24.46 10.97 -10.03
N ASP A 175 -24.62 9.64 -10.07
CA ASP A 175 -25.81 9.01 -10.62
C ASP A 175 -27.06 9.34 -9.80
N LYS A 176 -26.97 9.32 -8.46
CA LYS A 176 -28.07 9.73 -7.57
C LYS A 176 -28.44 11.20 -7.74
N LEU A 177 -27.47 12.08 -7.95
CA LEU A 177 -27.72 13.48 -8.25
C LEU A 177 -28.48 13.63 -9.57
N LYS A 178 -28.06 12.94 -10.64
CA LYS A 178 -28.76 12.97 -11.93
C LYS A 178 -30.20 12.46 -11.83
N GLU A 179 -30.40 11.30 -11.20
CA GLU A 179 -31.73 10.69 -11.02
C GLU A 179 -32.70 11.61 -10.26
N ASN A 180 -32.17 12.47 -9.38
CA ASN A 180 -32.94 13.41 -8.56
C ASN A 180 -32.89 14.86 -9.10
N ASN A 181 -32.54 15.08 -10.37
CA ASN A 181 -32.46 16.41 -10.98
C ASN A 181 -31.59 17.39 -10.19
N PHE A 182 -30.49 16.90 -9.62
CA PHE A 182 -29.55 17.64 -8.77
C PHE A 182 -30.20 18.23 -7.49
N ASP A 183 -31.29 17.63 -7.00
CA ASP A 183 -31.82 17.86 -5.65
C ASP A 183 -30.93 17.12 -4.63
N PHE A 184 -30.01 17.86 -4.00
CA PHE A 184 -28.99 17.31 -3.10
C PHE A 184 -29.59 16.56 -1.89
N PRO A 185 -30.54 17.12 -1.11
CA PRO A 185 -31.13 16.38 0.00
C PRO A 185 -31.78 15.06 -0.40
N LYS A 186 -32.48 15.01 -1.54
CA LYS A 186 -33.06 13.75 -2.04
C LYS A 186 -31.99 12.78 -2.53
N ALA A 187 -31.00 13.27 -3.27
CA ALA A 187 -29.91 12.44 -3.76
C ALA A 187 -29.09 11.83 -2.62
N PHE A 188 -28.78 12.61 -1.57
CA PHE A 188 -28.07 12.14 -0.38
C PHE A 188 -28.91 11.12 0.40
N SER A 189 -30.23 11.31 0.50
CA SER A 189 -31.12 10.32 1.12
C SER A 189 -31.20 9.01 0.32
N ALA A 190 -30.99 9.07 -1.00
CA ALA A 190 -30.97 7.92 -1.89
C ALA A 190 -29.58 7.26 -1.99
N TYR A 191 -28.53 7.96 -1.55
CA TYR A 191 -27.16 7.46 -1.43
C TYR A 191 -27.04 6.67 -0.12
N LYS A 192 -26.91 5.34 -0.23
CA LYS A 192 -26.74 4.43 0.92
C LYS A 192 -25.35 3.83 0.86
#